data_AF-A0A7J5ET37-F1
#
_entry.id   AF-A0A7J5ET37-F1
#
_cell.length_a   1.000
_cell.length_b   1.000
_cell.length_c   1.000
_cell.angle_alpha   90.00
_cell.angle_beta   90.00
_cell.angle_gamma   90.00
#
_symmetry.space_group_name_H-M   'P 1'
#
loop_
_entity.id
_entity.type
_entity.pdbx_description
1 polymer ?
#
loop_
_entity_poly.entity_id
_entity_poly.type
_entity_poly.pdbx_seq_one_letter_code
_entity_poly.pdbx_strand_id
1 'polypeptide(L)'
;MRLEPVRITPGLVLAVLAGVGLAAAMRTPAPEPAPHQVGGTIARGSLVSTAGEHRFVLVAPWGDLPRADLRELEVRYRGVLPDTVCEGNEVLARGRVAADHVRARELLGRSPSKYDACWHPCRREPPPACRDRDPFP
;
A
#
# COMPACT_ATOMS: atom_id res chain seq x y z
N MET A 1 53.32 -41.45 3.36
CA MET A 1 53.97 -40.15 3.58
C MET A 1 53.75 -39.75 5.03
N ARG A 2 54.83 -39.65 5.79
CA ARG A 2 54.86 -39.42 7.24
C ARG A 2 54.59 -37.93 7.53
N LEU A 3 53.76 -37.68 8.54
CA LEU A 3 53.54 -36.38 9.16
C LEU A 3 54.76 -36.03 10.02
N GLU A 4 55.34 -34.85 9.84
CA GLU A 4 56.28 -34.25 10.80
C GLU A 4 55.65 -32.99 11.44
N PRO A 5 55.73 -32.84 12.77
CA PRO A 5 55.03 -31.80 13.51
C PRO A 5 55.80 -30.47 13.57
N VAL A 6 55.08 -29.37 13.33
CA VAL A 6 55.53 -27.99 13.55
C VAL A 6 55.77 -27.77 15.05
N ARG A 7 57.00 -27.43 15.42
CA ARG A 7 57.39 -27.05 16.78
C ARG A 7 56.89 -25.63 17.08
N ILE A 8 55.95 -25.51 18.01
CA ILE A 8 55.47 -24.23 18.55
C ILE A 8 56.24 -23.94 19.84
N THR A 9 56.98 -22.84 19.85
CA THR A 9 57.79 -22.33 20.96
C THR A 9 56.89 -21.86 22.11
N PRO A 10 57.22 -22.13 23.39
CA PRO A 10 56.42 -21.71 24.53
C PRO A 10 56.77 -20.28 24.92
N GLY A 11 55.76 -19.44 25.12
CA GLY A 11 55.98 -18.15 25.74
C GLY A 11 55.03 -17.09 25.23
N LEU A 12 53.83 -17.06 25.81
CA LEU A 12 53.34 -15.92 26.61
C LEU A 12 51.82 -16.08 26.76
N VAL A 13 51.41 -16.66 27.88
CA VAL A 13 50.04 -16.58 28.35
C VAL A 13 49.89 -15.21 29.02
N LEU A 14 49.04 -14.35 28.47
CA LEU A 14 48.44 -13.26 29.25
C LEU A 14 46.93 -13.29 29.05
N ALA A 15 46.26 -14.00 29.95
CA ALA A 15 44.82 -13.91 30.13
C ALA A 15 44.51 -12.57 30.82
N VAL A 16 43.71 -11.72 30.18
CA VAL A 16 43.05 -10.60 30.86
C VAL A 16 41.55 -10.88 30.81
N LEU A 17 41.04 -11.39 31.93
CA LEU A 17 39.63 -11.43 32.28
C LEU A 17 39.17 -9.99 32.57
N ALA A 18 38.41 -9.39 31.65
CA ALA A 18 37.65 -8.19 31.93
C ALA A 18 36.22 -8.42 31.43
N GLY A 19 35.30 -8.58 32.38
CA GLY A 19 33.89 -8.82 32.12
C GLY A 19 33.28 -7.72 31.26
N VAL A 20 32.59 -8.13 30.21
CA VAL A 20 31.70 -7.25 29.46
C VAL A 20 30.29 -7.67 29.82
N GLY A 21 29.58 -6.77 30.50
CA GLY A 21 28.18 -6.94 30.87
C GLY A 21 27.34 -7.30 29.64
N LEU A 22 26.47 -8.29 29.81
CA LEU A 22 25.50 -8.70 28.82
C LEU A 22 24.46 -7.58 28.66
N ALA A 23 24.78 -6.56 27.87
CA ALA A 23 23.79 -5.59 27.42
C ALA A 23 22.84 -6.33 26.47
N ALA A 24 21.66 -6.70 26.98
CA ALA A 24 20.57 -7.18 26.15
C ALA A 24 20.21 -6.06 25.17
N ALA A 25 20.74 -6.15 23.95
CA ALA A 25 20.41 -5.26 22.86
C ALA A 25 18.92 -5.43 22.56
N MET A 26 18.09 -4.50 23.05
CA MET A 26 16.73 -4.34 22.58
C MET A 26 16.81 -4.05 21.08
N ARG A 27 16.62 -5.10 20.28
CA ARG A 27 16.57 -5.00 18.82
C ARG A 27 15.29 -4.26 18.49
N THR A 28 15.39 -2.97 18.20
CA THR A 28 14.27 -2.21 17.64
C THR A 28 13.83 -2.94 16.36
N PRO A 29 12.55 -3.35 16.23
CA PRO A 29 12.09 -3.91 14.97
C PRO A 29 12.37 -2.89 13.87
N ALA A 30 12.90 -3.37 12.75
CA ALA A 30 13.19 -2.53 11.60
C ALA A 30 11.92 -1.75 11.22
N PRO A 31 12.04 -0.46 10.82
CA PRO A 31 10.88 0.32 10.41
C PRO A 31 10.13 -0.45 9.31
N GLU A 32 8.83 -0.65 9.50
CA GLU A 32 8.00 -1.28 8.47
C GLU A 32 8.12 -0.44 7.18
N PRO A 33 8.21 -1.10 6.00
CA PRO A 33 8.31 -0.38 4.74
C PRO A 33 7.13 0.59 4.61
N ALA A 34 7.43 1.85 4.26
CA ALA A 34 6.43 2.87 4.10
C ALA A 34 5.35 2.40 3.10
N PRO A 35 4.05 2.61 3.39
CA PRO A 35 3.00 2.28 2.45
C PRO A 35 3.21 3.09 1.16
N HIS A 36 3.04 2.42 0.03
CA HIS A 36 3.14 3.07 -1.28
C HIS A 36 1.95 3.99 -1.48
N GLN A 37 2.22 5.10 -2.14
CA GLN A 37 1.24 6.12 -2.48
C GLN A 37 1.16 6.21 -4.00
N VAL A 38 -0.05 6.09 -4.53
CA VAL A 38 -0.33 6.06 -5.98
C VAL A 38 -1.40 7.09 -6.27
N GLY A 39 -1.11 8.02 -7.17
CA GLY A 39 -2.05 9.04 -7.63
C GLY A 39 -2.57 8.72 -9.02
N GLY A 40 -3.82 9.09 -9.32
CA GLY A 40 -4.38 8.97 -10.66
C GLY A 40 -5.85 9.34 -10.73
N THR A 41 -6.40 9.29 -11.94
CA THR A 41 -7.81 9.52 -12.20
C THR A 41 -8.55 8.19 -12.24
N ILE A 42 -9.70 8.08 -11.57
CA ILE A 42 -10.53 6.88 -11.65
C ILE A 42 -11.15 6.78 -13.04
N ALA A 43 -10.92 5.66 -13.73
CA ALA A 43 -11.53 5.41 -15.03
C ALA A 43 -13.07 5.33 -14.92
N ARG A 44 -13.78 5.94 -15.88
CA ARG A 44 -15.25 5.89 -15.93
C ARG A 44 -15.75 4.47 -16.21
N GLY A 45 -16.82 4.07 -15.54
CA GLY A 45 -17.38 2.72 -15.55
C GLY A 45 -16.56 1.66 -14.82
N SER A 46 -15.44 2.02 -14.18
CA SER A 46 -14.56 1.06 -13.52
C SER A 46 -14.88 0.85 -12.04
N LEU A 47 -15.65 1.74 -11.41
CA LEU A 47 -15.91 1.68 -9.98
C LEU A 47 -16.99 0.64 -9.68
N VAL A 48 -16.56 -0.52 -9.19
CA VAL A 48 -17.43 -1.60 -8.74
C VAL A 48 -17.37 -1.69 -7.23
N SER A 49 -18.55 -1.66 -6.60
CA SER A 49 -18.68 -1.77 -5.15
C SER A 49 -19.47 -3.03 -4.80
N THR A 50 -18.93 -3.88 -3.93
CA THR A 50 -19.55 -5.14 -3.52
C THR A 50 -19.35 -5.35 -2.03
N ALA A 51 -20.42 -5.30 -1.25
CA ALA A 51 -20.44 -5.65 0.19
C ALA A 51 -19.27 -5.06 1.04
N GLY A 52 -18.88 -3.80 0.78
CA GLY A 52 -17.79 -3.12 1.51
C GLY A 52 -16.39 -3.35 0.94
N GLU A 53 -16.26 -4.01 -0.20
CA GLU A 53 -15.09 -4.02 -1.06
C GLU A 53 -15.35 -3.16 -2.30
N HIS A 54 -14.40 -2.32 -2.66
CA HIS A 54 -14.45 -1.38 -3.77
C HIS A 54 -13.28 -1.66 -4.69
N ARG A 55 -13.55 -1.79 -5.98
CA ARG A 55 -12.55 -2.01 -7.02
C ARG A 55 -12.71 -0.96 -8.10
N PHE A 56 -11.61 -0.40 -8.56
CA PHE A 56 -11.60 0.59 -9.64
C PHE A 56 -10.24 0.63 -10.31
N VAL A 57 -10.18 1.21 -11.51
CA VAL A 57 -8.93 1.39 -12.26
C VAL A 57 -8.47 2.83 -12.12
N LEU A 58 -7.23 3.03 -11.68
CA LEU A 58 -6.54 4.31 -11.72
C LEU A 58 -5.79 4.46 -13.03
N VAL A 59 -5.97 5.59 -13.70
CA VAL A 59 -5.20 6.02 -14.86
C VAL A 59 -4.24 7.13 -14.43
N ALA A 60 -2.94 6.92 -14.63
CA ALA A 60 -1.92 7.92 -14.31
C ALA A 60 -0.99 8.12 -15.52
N PRO A 61 -1.19 9.17 -16.32
CA PRO A 61 -0.43 9.38 -17.55
C PRO A 61 1.04 9.75 -17.31
N TRP A 62 1.38 10.27 -16.11
CA TRP A 62 2.72 10.77 -15.78
C TRP A 62 3.60 9.79 -15.00
N GLY A 63 3.18 8.53 -14.84
CA GLY A 63 4.03 7.48 -14.27
C GLY A 63 4.07 7.44 -12.74
N ASP A 64 3.06 7.99 -12.06
CA ASP A 64 2.89 7.89 -10.59
C ASP A 64 2.45 6.48 -10.12
N LEU A 65 2.56 5.48 -11.00
CA LEU A 65 2.27 4.09 -10.71
C LEU A 65 3.53 3.35 -10.26
N PRO A 66 3.38 2.22 -9.53
CA PRO A 66 4.52 1.44 -9.02
C PRO A 66 5.44 0.89 -10.12
N ARG A 67 4.97 0.81 -11.37
CA ARG A 67 5.80 0.52 -12.54
C ARG A 67 5.66 1.64 -13.56
N ALA A 68 6.80 2.11 -14.08
CA ALA A 68 6.88 3.26 -14.97
C ALA A 68 6.24 3.03 -16.36
N ASP A 69 6.09 1.77 -16.76
CA ASP A 69 5.46 1.33 -18.01
C ASP A 69 3.94 1.15 -17.88
N LEU A 70 3.41 1.08 -16.67
CA LEU A 70 1.97 1.04 -16.45
C LEU A 70 1.36 2.43 -16.66
N ARG A 71 0.22 2.46 -17.34
CA ARG A 71 -0.66 3.64 -17.46
C ARG A 71 -1.94 3.49 -16.67
N GLU A 72 -2.28 2.25 -16.35
CA GLU A 72 -3.49 1.85 -15.64
C GLU A 72 -3.12 0.88 -14.53
N LEU A 73 -3.85 0.95 -13.40
CA LEU A 73 -3.64 0.08 -12.25
C LEU A 73 -4.94 -0.18 -11.51
N GLU A 74 -5.23 -1.45 -11.26
CA GLU A 74 -6.39 -1.81 -10.42
C GLU A 74 -6.10 -1.46 -8.95
N VAL A 75 -7.07 -0.82 -8.30
CA VAL A 75 -7.07 -0.54 -6.88
C VAL A 75 -8.19 -1.31 -6.21
N ARG A 76 -7.86 -1.98 -5.11
CA ARG A 76 -8.80 -2.64 -4.21
C ARG A 76 -8.79 -1.93 -2.88
N TYR A 77 -9.96 -1.49 -2.45
CA TYR A 77 -10.17 -0.83 -1.17
C TYR A 77 -11.26 -1.55 -0.39
N ARG A 78 -11.05 -1.73 0.91
CA ARG A 78 -12.05 -2.32 1.81
C ARG A 78 -12.42 -1.30 2.87
N GLY A 79 -13.70 -1.04 3.02
CA GLY A 79 -14.20 -0.06 3.97
C GLY A 79 -15.37 0.74 3.41
N VAL A 80 -15.57 1.93 3.96
CA VAL A 80 -16.55 2.89 3.47
C VAL A 80 -15.87 3.77 2.44
N LEU A 81 -16.36 3.75 1.19
CA LEU A 81 -15.84 4.61 0.13
C LEU A 81 -16.11 6.09 0.48
N PRO A 82 -15.08 6.96 0.48
CA PRO A 82 -15.30 8.40 0.70
C PRO A 82 -16.14 9.02 -0.43
N ASP A 83 -16.99 9.99 -0.11
CA ASP A 83 -17.86 10.65 -1.09
C ASP A 83 -17.10 11.45 -2.17
N THR A 84 -15.84 11.82 -1.87
CA THR A 84 -14.96 12.48 -2.85
C THR A 84 -14.34 11.49 -3.84
N VAL A 85 -14.49 10.18 -3.63
CA VAL A 85 -13.94 9.13 -4.50
C VAL A 85 -15.02 8.70 -5.47
N CYS A 86 -14.92 9.18 -6.69
CA CYS A 86 -15.89 8.93 -7.76
C CYS A 86 -15.20 8.83 -9.12
N GLU A 87 -15.94 8.33 -10.10
CA GLU A 87 -15.40 8.13 -11.44
C GLU A 87 -15.06 9.44 -12.14
N GLY A 88 -13.94 9.46 -12.86
CA GLY A 88 -13.42 10.65 -13.52
C GLY A 88 -12.78 11.66 -12.57
N ASN A 89 -12.75 11.39 -11.27
CA ASN A 89 -12.09 12.24 -10.30
C ASN A 89 -10.67 11.76 -10.00
N GLU A 90 -9.81 12.72 -9.63
CA GLU A 90 -8.45 12.46 -9.21
C GLU A 90 -8.44 11.99 -7.76
N VAL A 91 -7.75 10.87 -7.52
CA VAL A 91 -7.67 10.26 -6.19
C VAL A 91 -6.25 9.81 -5.90
N LEU A 92 -5.97 9.73 -4.61
CA LEU A 92 -4.73 9.23 -4.09
C LEU A 92 -5.03 7.97 -3.26
N ALA A 93 -4.45 6.85 -3.68
CA ALA A 93 -4.56 5.56 -3.02
C ALA A 93 -3.27 5.26 -2.26
N ARG A 94 -3.40 4.98 -0.96
CA ARG A 94 -2.27 4.62 -0.11
C ARG A 94 -2.43 3.22 0.41
N GLY A 95 -1.40 2.39 0.23
CA GLY A 95 -1.48 0.99 0.62
C GLY A 95 -0.29 0.14 0.24
N ARG A 96 -0.56 -1.13 -0.03
CA ARG A 96 0.46 -2.10 -0.43
C ARG A 96 0.28 -2.44 -1.91
N VAL A 97 1.37 -2.38 -2.66
CA VAL A 97 1.42 -2.79 -4.06
C VAL A 97 1.53 -4.31 -4.11
N ALA A 98 0.62 -4.96 -4.83
CA ALA A 98 0.75 -6.35 -5.26
C ALA A 98 1.20 -6.40 -6.73
N ALA A 99 1.36 -7.60 -7.29
CA ALA A 99 1.93 -7.77 -8.64
C ALA A 99 1.11 -7.09 -9.77
N ASP A 100 -0.21 -6.97 -9.60
CA ASP A 100 -1.19 -6.54 -10.59
C ASP A 100 -2.17 -5.47 -10.06
N HIS A 101 -2.26 -5.28 -8.75
CA HIS A 101 -3.19 -4.36 -8.11
C HIS A 101 -2.59 -3.68 -6.88
N VAL A 102 -3.20 -2.59 -6.42
CA VAL A 102 -2.90 -1.95 -5.15
C VAL A 102 -3.99 -2.27 -4.14
N ARG A 103 -3.61 -2.79 -2.98
CA ARG A 103 -4.50 -2.90 -1.83
C ARG A 103 -4.44 -1.62 -1.03
N ALA A 104 -5.33 -0.69 -1.36
CA ALA A 104 -5.47 0.57 -0.67
C ALA A 104 -6.05 0.35 0.73
N ARG A 105 -5.43 0.96 1.72
CA ARG A 105 -5.95 1.09 3.09
C ARG A 105 -6.61 2.44 3.32
N GLU A 106 -6.22 3.43 2.53
CA GLU A 106 -6.67 4.80 2.63
C GLU A 106 -6.86 5.35 1.22
N LEU A 107 -7.96 6.07 1.02
CA LEU A 107 -8.30 6.75 -0.22
C LEU A 107 -8.57 8.21 0.09
N LEU A 108 -7.94 9.08 -0.69
CA LEU A 108 -8.13 10.53 -0.62
C LEU A 108 -8.58 10.99 -2.00
N GLY A 109 -9.87 11.26 -2.15
CA GLY A 109 -10.39 11.90 -3.35
C GLY A 109 -10.15 13.40 -3.29
N ARG A 110 -9.68 13.98 -4.39
CA ARG A 110 -9.65 15.43 -4.53
C ARG A 110 -11.08 15.94 -4.49
N SER A 111 -11.37 17.00 -3.74
CA SER A 111 -12.71 17.58 -3.80
C SER A 111 -12.99 18.00 -5.25
N PRO A 112 -14.07 17.52 -5.88
CA PRO A 112 -14.43 18.01 -7.18
C PRO A 112 -14.76 19.51 -7.06
N SER A 113 -14.64 20.25 -8.16
CA SER A 113 -14.90 21.69 -8.11
C SER A 113 -16.32 21.95 -7.58
N LYS A 114 -16.57 23.12 -7.00
CA LYS A 114 -17.91 23.49 -6.47
C LYS A 114 -19.03 23.27 -7.49
N TYR A 115 -18.71 23.29 -8.79
CA TYR A 115 -19.65 23.18 -9.90
C TYR A 115 -19.68 21.78 -10.53
N ASP A 116 -18.68 20.94 -10.25
CA ASP A 116 -18.63 19.56 -10.72
C ASP A 116 -19.07 18.65 -9.58
N ALA A 117 -20.27 18.07 -9.70
CA ALA A 117 -20.66 17.02 -8.77
C ALA A 117 -19.87 15.75 -9.09
N CYS A 118 -19.45 15.03 -8.05
CA CYS A 118 -18.95 13.67 -8.22
C CYS A 118 -20.00 12.83 -8.94
N TRP A 119 -19.63 12.30 -10.11
CA TRP A 119 -20.51 11.43 -10.88
C TRP A 119 -20.58 10.08 -10.16
N HIS A 120 -21.71 9.82 -9.50
CA HIS A 120 -22.01 8.51 -8.94
C HIS A 120 -23.00 7.78 -9.84
N PRO A 121 -22.71 6.52 -10.25
CA PRO A 121 -23.63 5.73 -11.05
C PRO A 121 -24.99 5.53 -10.37
N CYS A 122 -25.08 5.56 -9.04
CA CYS A 122 -26.36 5.48 -8.32
C CYS A 122 -27.19 6.79 -8.33
N ARG A 123 -26.74 7.91 -8.95
CA ARG A 123 -27.52 9.18 -9.00
C ARG A 123 -28.46 9.31 -10.22
N ARG A 124 -28.38 8.44 -11.22
CA ARG A 124 -29.38 8.35 -12.31
C ARG A 124 -29.99 6.95 -12.29
N GLU A 125 -31.15 6.84 -11.64
CA GLU A 125 -31.99 5.63 -11.53
C GLU A 125 -31.27 4.39 -10.99
N PRO A 126 -31.68 3.81 -9.85
CA PRO A 126 -30.92 2.73 -9.25
C PRO A 126 -30.98 1.48 -10.14
N PRO A 127 -29.84 0.96 -10.66
CA PRO A 127 -29.77 -0.45 -10.99
C PRO A 127 -30.07 -1.27 -9.72
N PRO A 128 -30.51 -2.54 -9.83
CA PRO A 128 -30.88 -3.36 -8.67
C PRO A 128 -29.79 -3.44 -7.59
N ALA A 129 -28.52 -3.20 -7.95
CA ALA A 129 -27.39 -3.16 -7.03
C ALA A 129 -27.38 -1.98 -6.04
N CYS A 130 -28.11 -0.88 -6.29
CA CYS A 130 -28.18 0.28 -5.38
C CYS A 130 -29.43 0.28 -4.48
N ARG A 131 -30.31 -0.74 -4.57
CA ARG A 131 -31.60 -0.77 -3.84
C ARG A 131 -31.51 -1.16 -2.36
N ASP A 132 -30.38 -1.69 -1.90
CA ASP A 132 -30.27 -2.31 -0.55
C ASP A 132 -29.58 -1.44 0.51
N ARG A 133 -29.46 -0.13 0.29
CA ARG A 133 -28.97 0.79 1.32
C ARG A 133 -29.89 1.99 1.46
N ASP A 134 -30.92 1.84 2.28
CA ASP A 134 -31.62 2.97 2.88
C ASP A 134 -30.62 3.80 3.71
N PRO A 135 -30.41 5.09 3.41
CA PRO A 135 -29.48 5.90 4.17
C PRO A 135 -30.05 6.47 5.48
N PHE A 136 -31.33 6.28 5.80
CA PHE A 136 -31.95 6.86 7.00
C PHE A 136 -33.10 6.00 7.56
N PRO A 137 -33.10 5.64 8.86
CA PRO A 137 -34.31 5.22 9.56
C PRO A 137 -35.23 6.41 9.87
#